data_AF-A0A6V7LMY3-F1
#
_entry.id   AF-A0A6V7LMY3-F1
#
_cell.length_a   1.000
_cell.length_b   1.000
_cell.length_c   1.000
_cell.angle_alpha   90.00
_cell.angle_beta   90.00
_cell.angle_gamma   90.00
#
_symmetry.space_group_name_H-M   'P 1'
#
loop_
_entity.id
_entity.type
_entity.pdbx_description
1 polymer ?
#
loop_
_entity_poly.entity_id
_entity_poly.type
_entity_poly.pdbx_seq_one_letter_code
_entity_poly.pdbx_strand_id
1 'polypeptide(L)'
;MPLLDSPYCNHSISVPPHLPLILKQFCKAAIRTQPYDLLKWSTAYFRALAEGIEPPAKTRLEYPLPGAISGLTLGFLKILLRQFG
;
A
#
# COMPACT_ATOMS: atom_id res chain seq x y z
N MET A 1 13.17 8.29 16.41
CA MET A 1 12.12 7.67 17.23
C MET A 1 12.76 6.49 17.93
N PRO A 2 12.96 6.52 19.25
CA PRO A 2 13.48 5.38 19.97
C PRO A 2 12.44 4.25 19.96
N LEU A 3 12.91 3.00 19.89
CA LEU A 3 12.07 1.83 20.07
C LEU A 3 11.45 1.90 21.47
N LEU A 4 10.15 1.64 21.58
CA LEU A 4 9.46 1.57 22.87
C LEU A 4 10.09 0.45 23.70
N ASP A 5 10.96 0.80 24.64
CA ASP A 5 11.35 -0.10 25.72
C ASP A 5 10.13 -0.24 26.65
N SER A 6 9.32 -1.26 26.38
CA SER A 6 8.20 -1.63 27.24
C SER A 6 8.74 -2.30 28.51
N PRO A 7 8.41 -1.81 29.72
CA PRO A 7 8.92 -2.36 30.99
C PRO A 7 8.37 -3.77 31.31
N TYR A 8 7.53 -4.34 30.44
CA TYR A 8 6.90 -5.65 30.61
C TYR A 8 7.63 -6.79 29.86
N CYS A 9 8.67 -6.48 29.08
CA CYS A 9 9.45 -7.51 28.37
C CYS A 9 10.62 -7.99 29.23
N ASN A 10 10.38 -9.01 30.07
CA ASN A 10 11.42 -9.66 30.88
C ASN A 10 12.43 -10.48 30.04
N HIS A 11 12.28 -10.54 28.71
CA HIS A 11 13.19 -11.20 27.77
C HIS A 11 13.47 -10.27 26.59
N SER A 12 14.70 -10.28 26.08
CA SER A 12 15.08 -9.52 24.88
C SER A 12 14.41 -10.10 23.63
N ILE A 13 13.29 -9.50 23.23
CA ILE A 13 12.65 -9.85 21.95
C ILE A 13 13.51 -9.27 20.83
N SER A 14 14.16 -10.15 20.06
CA SER A 14 14.88 -9.72 18.85
C SER A 14 13.88 -9.42 17.74
N VAL A 15 13.63 -8.13 17.50
CA VAL A 15 12.77 -7.68 16.40
C VAL A 15 13.60 -7.64 15.11
N PRO A 16 13.17 -8.30 14.03
CA PRO A 16 13.86 -8.21 12.75
C PRO A 16 13.94 -6.75 12.27
N PRO A 17 15.10 -6.26 11.83
CA PRO A 17 15.32 -4.83 11.55
C PRO A 17 14.41 -4.28 10.43
N HIS A 18 14.00 -5.13 9.50
CA HIS A 18 13.14 -4.74 8.37
C HIS A 18 11.64 -4.78 8.69
N LEU A 19 11.22 -5.48 9.76
CA LEU A 19 9.81 -5.66 10.09
C LEU A 19 9.06 -4.33 10.27
N PRO A 20 9.59 -3.32 11.00
CA PRO A 20 8.92 -2.04 11.13
C PRO A 20 8.69 -1.33 9.80
N LEU A 21 9.63 -1.45 8.86
CA LEU A 21 9.52 -0.83 7.53
C LEU A 21 8.42 -1.51 6.70
N ILE A 22 8.39 -2.84 6.71
CA ILE A 22 7.38 -3.64 5.99
C ILE A 22 5.98 -3.28 6.50
N LEU A 23 5.79 -3.26 7.83
CA LEU A 23 4.50 -2.91 8.43
C LEU A 23 4.10 -1.46 8.13
N LYS A 24 5.05 -0.52 8.15
CA LYS A 24 4.78 0.88 7.76
C LYS A 24 4.30 0.99 6.31
N GLN A 25 4.93 0.28 5.39
CA GLN A 25 4.54 0.28 3.97
C GLN A 25 3.17 -0.38 3.76
N PHE A 26 2.93 -1.52 4.43
CA PHE A 26 1.64 -2.20 4.44
C PHE A 26 0.53 -1.26 4.90
N CYS A 27 0.66 -0.63 6.07
CA CYS A 27 -0.34 0.29 6.61
C CYS A 27 -0.58 1.48 5.67
N LYS A 28 0.49 2.06 5.11
CA LYS A 28 0.37 3.16 4.13
C LYS A 28 -0.42 2.72 2.90
N ALA A 29 -0.17 1.51 2.38
CA ALA A 29 -0.86 0.97 1.22
C ALA A 29 -2.34 0.65 1.54
N ALA A 30 -2.62 0.08 2.72
CA ALA A 30 -3.98 -0.21 3.18
C ALA A 30 -4.82 1.07 3.30
N ILE A 31 -4.29 2.10 3.97
CA ILE A 31 -4.95 3.40 4.14
C ILE A 31 -5.26 4.06 2.78
N ARG A 32 -4.32 3.98 1.83
CA ARG A 32 -4.52 4.53 0.48
C ARG A 32 -5.55 3.74 -0.32
N THR A 33 -5.57 2.43 -0.14
CA THR A 33 -6.41 1.55 -0.95
C THR A 33 -7.84 1.51 -0.44
N GLN A 34 -8.05 1.70 0.87
CA GLN A 34 -9.36 1.57 1.52
C GLN A 34 -10.09 0.29 1.09
N PRO A 35 -9.48 -0.90 1.26
CA PRO A 35 -10.09 -2.15 0.84
C PRO A 35 -11.35 -2.43 1.66
N TYR A 36 -12.39 -2.91 0.98
CA TYR A 36 -13.61 -3.37 1.66
C TYR A 36 -13.34 -4.57 2.57
N ASP A 37 -12.52 -5.51 2.09
CA ASP A 37 -12.04 -6.67 2.85
C ASP A 37 -10.52 -6.58 3.02
N LEU A 38 -10.10 -6.20 4.23
CA LEU A 38 -8.69 -6.02 4.57
C LEU A 38 -7.91 -7.34 4.55
N LEU A 39 -8.53 -8.46 4.93
CA LEU A 39 -7.84 -9.76 5.02
C LEU A 39 -7.60 -10.33 3.62
N LYS A 40 -8.62 -10.29 2.76
CA LYS A 40 -8.45 -10.66 1.35
C LYS A 40 -7.43 -9.75 0.66
N TRP A 41 -7.45 -8.46 0.95
CA TRP A 41 -6.48 -7.52 0.38
C TRP A 41 -5.06 -7.77 0.91
N SER A 42 -4.88 -8.10 2.19
CA SER A 42 -3.57 -8.32 2.78
C SER A 42 -2.88 -9.57 2.22
N THR A 43 -3.63 -10.64 1.98
CA THR A 43 -3.09 -11.85 1.33
C THR A 43 -2.58 -11.54 -0.08
N ALA A 44 -3.35 -10.80 -0.88
CA ALA A 44 -2.92 -10.34 -2.20
C ALA A 44 -1.70 -9.40 -2.13
N TYR A 45 -1.66 -8.51 -1.13
CA TYR A 45 -0.56 -7.57 -0.92
C TYR A 45 0.76 -8.27 -0.64
N PHE A 46 0.80 -9.17 0.35
CA PHE A 46 2.03 -9.87 0.70
C PHE A 46 2.44 -10.90 -0.35
N ARG A 47 1.48 -11.52 -1.06
CA ARG A 47 1.78 -12.39 -2.20
C ARG A 47 2.46 -11.61 -3.32
N ALA A 48 1.92 -10.45 -3.70
CA ALA A 48 2.54 -9.60 -4.72
C ALA A 48 3.96 -9.18 -4.31
N LEU A 49 4.18 -8.81 -3.04
CA LEU A 49 5.52 -8.50 -2.54
C LEU A 49 6.48 -9.69 -2.61
N ALA A 50 6.02 -10.92 -2.31
CA ALA A 50 6.83 -12.13 -2.40
C ALA A 50 7.19 -12.50 -3.84
N GLU A 51 6.27 -12.25 -4.79
CA GLU A 51 6.45 -12.49 -6.22
C GLU A 51 7.19 -11.32 -6.94
N GLY A 52 7.51 -10.23 -6.24
CA GLY A 52 8.14 -9.04 -6.82
C GLY A 52 7.21 -8.23 -7.74
N ILE A 53 5.90 -8.45 -7.64
CA ILE A 53 4.85 -7.79 -8.42
C ILE A 53 4.36 -6.55 -7.67
N GLU A 54 3.93 -5.53 -8.41
CA GLU A 54 3.33 -4.34 -7.80
C GLU A 54 2.09 -4.69 -6.96
N PRO A 55 2.07 -4.38 -5.65
CA PRO A 55 0.95 -4.71 -4.80
C PRO A 55 -0.32 -3.96 -5.21
N PRO A 56 -1.52 -4.47 -4.82
CA PRO A 56 -2.79 -3.84 -5.09
C PRO A 56 -2.89 -2.50 -4.37
N ALA A 57 -2.45 -1.44 -5.05
CA ALA A 57 -2.54 -0.06 -4.58
C ALA A 57 -3.58 0.70 -5.40
N LYS A 58 -4.43 1.47 -4.71
CA LYS A 58 -5.34 2.41 -5.38
C LYS A 58 -4.52 3.48 -6.10
N THR A 59 -4.73 3.58 -7.40
CA THR A 59 -4.08 4.59 -8.22
C THR A 59 -4.50 5.98 -7.74
N ARG A 60 -3.53 6.88 -7.59
CA ARG A 60 -3.77 8.24 -7.11
C ARG A 60 -4.69 8.94 -8.11
N LEU A 61 -5.81 9.50 -7.64
CA LEU A 61 -6.55 10.49 -8.42
C LEU A 61 -5.61 11.68 -8.68
N GLU A 62 -5.37 11.97 -9.96
CA GLU A 62 -4.68 13.19 -10.38
C GLU A 62 -5.62 14.39 -10.16
N TYR A 63 -5.07 15.48 -9.61
CA TYR A 63 -5.75 16.77 -9.46
C TYR A 63 -4.84 17.84 -10.05
N PRO A 64 -5.35 18.87 -10.76
CA PRO A 64 -6.76 19.20 -10.94
C PRO A 64 -7.52 18.18 -11.80
N LEU A 65 -8.83 18.07 -11.55
CA LEU A 65 -9.75 17.44 -12.48
C LEU A 65 -9.53 18.10 -13.86
N PRO A 66 -9.39 17.32 -14.93
CA PRO A 66 -9.05 17.87 -16.24
C PRO A 66 -10.10 18.89 -16.67
N GLY A 67 -9.65 20.11 -16.96
CA GLY A 67 -10.43 21.07 -17.76
C GLY A 67 -10.50 20.68 -19.24
N ALA A 68 -9.96 19.52 -19.62
CA ALA A 68 -10.05 18.97 -20.96
C ALA A 68 -11.48 18.49 -21.24
N ILE A 69 -12.01 18.83 -22.41
CA ILE A 69 -13.37 18.49 -22.86
C ILE A 69 -13.67 16.98 -22.74
N SER A 70 -12.63 16.13 -22.85
CA SER A 70 -12.74 14.68 -22.73
C SER A 70 -12.75 14.15 -21.30
N GLY A 71 -12.40 14.94 -20.29
CA GLY A 71 -12.35 14.50 -18.89
C GLY A 71 -11.24 13.48 -18.56
N LEU A 72 -10.32 13.18 -19.48
CA LEU A 72 -9.28 12.16 -19.32
C LEU A 72 -7.92 12.79 -18.99
N THR A 73 -7.27 12.33 -17.91
CA THR A 73 -5.86 12.63 -17.59
C THR A 73 -4.94 11.46 -17.96
N LEU A 74 -3.62 11.72 -18.03
CA LEU A 74 -2.62 10.66 -18.23
C LEU A 74 -2.70 9.59 -17.13
N GLY A 75 -2.92 10.00 -15.87
CA GLY A 75 -3.18 9.07 -14.78
C GLY A 75 -4.43 8.22 -14.99
N PHE A 76 -5.51 8.82 -15.51
CA PHE A 76 -6.74 8.10 -15.86
C PHE A 76 -6.51 7.07 -16.98
N LEU A 77 -5.76 7.44 -18.02
CA LEU A 77 -5.38 6.50 -19.08
C LEU A 77 -4.56 5.32 -18.55
N LYS A 78 -3.61 5.56 -17.65
CA LYS A 78 -2.81 4.49 -17.02
C LYS A 78 -3.68 3.53 -16.20
N ILE A 79 -4.72 4.05 -15.52
CA ILE A 79 -5.69 3.23 -14.79
C ILE A 79 -6.49 2.37 -15.76
N LEU A 80 -7.06 2.98 -16.81
CA LEU A 80 -7.85 2.27 -17.81
C LEU A 80 -7.03 1.19 -18.50
N LEU A 81 -5.80 1.49 -18.90
CA LEU A 81 -4.89 0.51 -19.50
C LEU A 81 -4.63 -0.67 -18.56
N ARG A 82 -4.40 -0.42 -17.27
CA ARG A 82 -4.20 -1.50 -16.29
C ARG A 82 -5.46 -2.32 -16.01
N GLN A 83 -6.66 -1.75 -16.22
CA GLN A 83 -7.93 -2.43 -15.99
C GLN A 83 -8.43 -3.23 -17.19
N PHE A 84 -8.12 -2.78 -18.42
CA PHE A 84 -8.69 -3.32 -19.67
C PHE A 84 -7.64 -3.84 -20.67
N GLY A 85 -6.34 -3.68 -20.40
CA GLY A 85 -5.24 -4.23 -21.19
C GLY A 85 -4.56 -5.39 -20.47
#